data_AF-A0A7J3HNC6-F1
#
_entry.id   AF-A0A7J3HNC6-F1
#
_cell.length_a   1.000
_cell.length_b   1.000
_cell.length_c   1.000
_cell.angle_alpha   90.00
_cell.angle_beta   90.00
_cell.angle_gamma   90.00
#
_symmetry.space_group_name_H-M   'P 1'
#
loop_
_entity.id
_entity.type
_entity.pdbx_description
1 polymer ?
#
loop_
_entity_poly.entity_id
_entity_poly.type
_entity_poly.pdbx_seq_one_letter_code
_entity_poly.pdbx_strand_id
1 'polypeptide(L)'
;MAKDLVCGMFVDENKTPFKVEKRGVTYYFCSENCLNTFLAPERELRQLKILTSLAIILGGLTAFFEYFYPIHWPMHNYVLLFLLATPIQFIAGWRFYKGTWDAIKARQANMD
;
A
#
# COMPACT_ATOMS: atom_id res chain seq x y z
N MET A 1 18.60 -13.91 10.83
CA MET A 1 17.26 -13.30 10.68
C MET A 1 17.44 -11.84 10.98
N ALA A 2 17.30 -11.01 9.96
CA ALA A 2 17.46 -9.57 10.07
C ALA A 2 16.10 -8.93 10.41
N LYS A 3 16.12 -7.77 11.06
CA LYS A 3 14.91 -6.98 11.32
C LYS A 3 14.84 -5.82 10.33
N ASP A 4 13.72 -5.70 9.63
CA ASP A 4 13.45 -4.57 8.74
C ASP A 4 13.29 -3.29 9.58
N LEU A 5 14.07 -2.25 9.27
CA LEU A 5 14.06 -0.99 10.01
C LEU A 5 12.85 -0.10 9.71
N VAL A 6 12.13 -0.36 8.62
CA VAL A 6 10.99 0.45 8.20
C VAL A 6 9.69 -0.07 8.82
N CYS A 7 9.43 -1.37 8.71
CA CYS A 7 8.19 -1.98 9.19
C CYS A 7 8.36 -2.78 10.48
N GLY A 8 9.59 -3.13 10.88
CA GLY A 8 9.85 -3.93 12.08
C GLY A 8 9.72 -5.44 11.88
N MET A 9 9.32 -5.91 10.71
CA MET A 9 9.19 -7.35 10.42
C MET A 9 10.55 -8.07 10.43
N PHE A 10 10.54 -9.34 10.85
CA PHE A 10 11.69 -10.23 10.71
C PHE A 10 11.78 -10.76 9.28
N VAL A 11 12.99 -10.76 8.74
CA VAL A 11 13.29 -11.14 7.36
C VAL A 11 14.40 -12.19 7.34
N ASP A 12 14.21 -13.21 6.51
CA ASP A 12 15.23 -14.22 6.23
C ASP A 12 16.21 -13.68 5.18
N GLU A 13 17.46 -13.46 5.60
CA GLU A 13 18.55 -12.89 4.79
C GLU A 13 18.85 -13.69 3.52
N ASN A 14 18.54 -14.99 3.53
CA ASN A 14 18.80 -15.89 2.41
C ASN A 14 17.66 -15.91 1.38
N LYS A 15 16.46 -15.43 1.74
CA LYS A 15 15.27 -15.49 0.89
C LYS A 15 14.89 -14.14 0.29
N THR A 16 15.23 -13.04 0.96
CA THR A 16 14.86 -11.71 0.47
C THR A 16 15.79 -11.22 -0.65
N PRO A 17 15.25 -10.77 -1.80
CA PRO A 17 16.03 -10.05 -2.79
C PRO A 17 16.27 -8.59 -2.39
N PHE A 18 15.58 -8.08 -1.36
CA PHE A 18 15.60 -6.67 -0.98
C PHE A 18 16.66 -6.42 0.09
N LYS A 19 17.83 -5.97 -0.34
CA LYS A 19 18.95 -5.59 0.55
C LYS A 19 19.68 -4.36 0.04
N VAL A 20 20.25 -3.59 0.95
CA VAL A 20 21.09 -2.42 0.62
C VAL A 20 22.28 -2.34 1.57
N GLU A 21 23.44 -1.96 1.05
CA GLU A 21 24.61 -1.66 1.87
C GLU A 21 24.71 -0.15 2.08
N LYS A 22 24.78 0.30 3.33
CA LYS A 22 24.94 1.71 3.68
C LYS A 22 25.92 1.85 4.84
N ARG A 23 27.02 2.57 4.60
CA ARG A 23 28.11 2.79 5.59
C ARG A 23 28.72 1.48 6.10
N GLY A 24 28.92 0.50 5.23
CA GLY A 24 29.51 -0.80 5.57
C GLY A 24 28.59 -1.77 6.33
N VAL A 25 27.29 -1.44 6.45
CA VAL A 25 26.28 -2.32 7.04
C VAL A 25 25.25 -2.70 5.99
N THR A 26 24.99 -4.00 5.84
CA THR A 26 23.94 -4.54 4.97
C THR A 26 22.62 -4.60 5.71
N TYR A 27 21.61 -3.90 5.19
CA TYR A 27 20.24 -3.93 5.68
C TYR A 27 19.38 -4.81 4.77
N TYR A 28 18.42 -5.50 5.37
CA TYR A 28 17.50 -6.41 4.70
C TYR A 28 16.08 -5.93 4.91
N PHE A 29 15.26 -6.04 3.86
CA PHE A 29 13.88 -5.55 3.86
C PHE A 29 12.90 -6.65 3.46
N CYS A 30 11.68 -6.54 3.95
CA CYS A 30 10.62 -7.52 3.68
C CYS A 30 10.04 -7.39 2.26
N SER A 31 10.06 -6.19 1.68
CA SER A 31 9.40 -5.85 0.42
C SER A 31 10.12 -4.70 -0.30
N GLU A 32 9.80 -4.52 -1.58
CA GLU A 32 10.29 -3.40 -2.40
C GLU A 32 9.94 -2.05 -1.75
N ASN A 33 8.76 -1.95 -1.14
CA ASN A 33 8.27 -0.71 -0.53
C ASN A 33 9.09 -0.28 0.69
N CYS A 34 9.47 -1.22 1.56
CA CYS A 34 10.31 -0.93 2.72
C CYS A 34 11.71 -0.49 2.28
N LEU A 35 12.28 -1.16 1.28
CA LEU A 35 13.55 -0.75 0.68
C LEU A 35 13.48 0.69 0.12
N ASN A 36 12.45 1.01 -0.68
CA ASN A 36 12.28 2.35 -1.25
C ASN A 36 12.07 3.42 -0.18
N THR A 37 11.33 3.10 0.89
CA THR A 37 11.13 3.98 2.04
C THR A 37 12.45 4.29 2.74
N PHE A 38 13.33 3.30 2.86
CA PHE A 38 14.67 3.51 3.43
C PHE A 38 15.59 4.35 2.52
N LEU A 39 15.48 4.17 1.20
CA LEU A 39 16.29 4.89 0.22
C LEU A 39 15.85 6.35 0.04
N ALA A 40 14.55 6.60 -0.02
CA ALA A 40 13.97 7.90 -0.35
C ALA A 40 12.71 8.22 0.49
N PRO A 41 12.86 8.40 1.83
CA PRO A 41 11.72 8.56 2.75
C PRO A 41 10.83 9.77 2.42
N GLU A 42 11.42 10.89 2.01
CA GLU A 42 10.63 12.09 1.67
C GLU A 42 9.75 11.90 0.42
N ARG A 43 10.24 11.13 -0.56
CA ARG A 43 9.50 10.83 -1.77
C ARG A 43 8.32 9.92 -1.47
N GLU A 44 8.56 8.85 -0.71
CA GLU A 44 7.51 7.92 -0.27
C GLU A 44 6.46 8.62 0.60
N LEU A 45 6.88 9.49 1.52
CA LEU A 45 5.95 10.27 2.35
C LEU A 45 5.08 11.21 1.49
N ARG A 46 5.65 11.86 0.48
CA ARG A 46 4.90 12.72 -0.45
C ARG A 46 3.89 11.90 -1.27
N GLN A 47 4.31 10.75 -1.80
CA GLN A 47 3.42 9.87 -2.55
C GLN A 47 2.30 9.31 -1.67
N LEU A 48 2.61 8.91 -0.43
CA LEU A 48 1.62 8.47 0.54
C LEU A 48 0.60 9.58 0.84
N LYS A 49 1.05 10.82 1.09
CA LYS A 49 0.15 11.96 1.30
C LYS A 49 -0.80 12.17 0.11
N ILE A 50 -0.30 12.13 -1.12
CA ILE A 50 -1.11 12.30 -2.33
C ILE A 50 -2.16 11.17 -2.42
N LEU A 51 -1.73 9.91 -2.34
CA LEU A 51 -2.63 8.76 -2.45
C LEU A 51 -3.68 8.72 -1.34
N THR A 52 -3.28 9.01 -0.09
CA THR A 52 -4.20 9.10 1.05
C THR A 52 -5.19 10.25 0.87
N SER A 53 -4.74 11.42 0.42
CA SER A 53 -5.64 12.57 0.17
C SER A 53 -6.66 12.25 -0.93
N LEU A 54 -6.24 11.63 -2.04
CA LEU A 54 -7.13 11.20 -3.11
C LEU A 54 -8.15 10.17 -2.62
N ALA A 55 -7.71 9.17 -1.85
CA ALA A 55 -8.58 8.15 -1.29
C ALA A 55 -9.63 8.74 -0.32
N ILE A 56 -9.24 9.70 0.53
CA ILE A 56 -10.17 10.38 1.43
C ILE A 56 -11.18 11.23 0.65
N ILE A 57 -10.75 11.96 -0.37
CA ILE A 57 -11.64 12.80 -1.19
C ILE A 57 -12.64 11.93 -1.97
N LEU A 58 -12.15 10.92 -2.70
CA LEU A 58 -13.00 10.02 -3.47
C LEU A 58 -13.93 9.22 -2.55
N GLY A 59 -13.41 8.70 -1.42
CA GLY A 59 -14.16 7.97 -0.40
C GLY A 59 -15.25 8.80 0.27
N GLY A 60 -14.95 10.07 0.57
CA GLY A 60 -15.92 11.02 1.09
C GLY A 60 -17.02 11.34 0.08
N LEU A 61 -16.67 11.43 -1.21
CA LEU A 61 -17.65 11.63 -2.28
C LEU A 61 -18.59 10.43 -2.42
N THR A 62 -18.07 9.19 -2.37
CA THR A 62 -18.89 7.97 -2.33
C THR A 62 -19.85 7.98 -1.15
N ALA A 63 -19.35 8.24 0.07
CA ALA A 63 -20.17 8.29 1.27
C ALA A 63 -21.25 9.37 1.21
N PHE A 64 -20.93 10.54 0.62
CA PHE A 64 -21.90 11.61 0.43
C PHE A 64 -23.05 11.20 -0.48
N PHE A 65 -22.75 10.61 -1.64
CA PHE A 65 -23.79 10.14 -2.57
C PHE A 65 -24.63 9.00 -1.97
N GLU A 66 -24.03 8.15 -1.14
CA GLU A 66 -24.74 7.05 -0.50
C GLU A 66 -25.72 7.54 0.59
N TYR A 67 -25.29 8.51 1.42
CA TYR A 67 -26.04 8.87 2.63
C TYR A 67 -26.88 10.14 2.51
N PHE A 68 -26.40 11.15 1.77
CA PHE A 68 -27.05 12.47 1.72
C PHE A 68 -27.90 12.68 0.46
N TYR A 69 -27.63 11.95 -0.62
CA TYR A 69 -28.37 12.07 -1.87
C TYR A 69 -28.85 10.70 -2.35
N PRO A 70 -29.86 10.10 -1.70
CA PRO A 70 -30.42 8.82 -2.13
C PRO A 70 -31.07 9.00 -3.50
N ILE A 71 -30.30 8.75 -4.55
CA ILE A 71 -30.82 8.65 -5.92
C ILE A 71 -31.72 7.41 -5.92
N HIS A 72 -33.03 7.64 -5.95
CA HIS A 72 -34.07 6.61 -5.94
C HIS A 72 -34.03 5.64 -7.14
N TRP A 73 -33.05 5.75 -8.04
CA TRP A 73 -32.87 4.84 -9.16
C TRP A 73 -32.03 3.62 -8.75
N PRO A 74 -32.61 2.41 -8.68
CA PRO A 74 -31.96 1.25 -8.06
C PRO A 74 -30.75 0.69 -8.82
N MET A 75 -30.56 1.03 -10.10
CA MET A 75 -29.44 0.54 -10.93
C MET A 75 -28.29 1.53 -11.09
N HIS A 76 -28.56 2.84 -11.11
CA HIS A 76 -27.52 3.86 -11.36
C HIS A 76 -26.57 4.05 -10.17
N ASN A 77 -27.04 3.78 -8.95
CA ASN A 77 -26.26 3.97 -7.74
C ASN A 77 -25.09 2.96 -7.64
N TYR A 78 -25.31 1.67 -7.89
CA TYR A 78 -24.24 0.66 -7.79
C TYR A 78 -23.14 0.83 -8.83
N VAL A 79 -23.49 1.22 -10.07
CA VAL A 79 -22.51 1.46 -11.12
C VAL A 79 -21.65 2.68 -10.78
N LEU A 80 -22.26 3.75 -10.28
CA LEU A 80 -21.54 4.94 -9.83
C LEU A 80 -20.59 4.63 -8.67
N LEU A 81 -21.07 3.90 -7.65
CA LEU A 81 -20.25 3.47 -6.51
C LEU A 81 -19.09 2.57 -6.95
N PHE A 82 -19.33 1.62 -7.86
CA PHE A 82 -18.30 0.77 -8.43
C PHE A 82 -17.23 1.59 -9.16
N LEU A 83 -17.65 2.56 -9.99
CA LEU A 83 -16.73 3.45 -10.71
C LEU A 83 -15.91 4.33 -9.78
N LEU A 84 -16.47 4.79 -8.67
CA LEU A 84 -15.76 5.59 -7.66
C LEU A 84 -14.81 4.74 -6.81
N ALA A 85 -15.21 3.51 -6.46
CA ALA A 85 -14.42 2.61 -5.62
C ALA A 85 -13.23 1.96 -6.38
N THR A 86 -13.41 1.64 -7.67
CA THR A 86 -12.38 0.98 -8.50
C THR A 86 -11.02 1.72 -8.51
N PRO A 87 -10.92 3.04 -8.77
CA PRO A 87 -9.64 3.74 -8.73
C PRO A 87 -9.03 3.75 -7.33
N ILE A 88 -9.84 3.81 -6.26
CA ILE A 88 -9.31 3.72 -4.89
C ILE A 88 -8.64 2.36 -4.67
N GLN A 89 -9.34 1.28 -5.02
CA GLN A 89 -8.85 -0.09 -4.84
C GLN A 89 -7.57 -0.36 -5.64
N PHE A 90 -7.56 -0.03 -6.93
CA PHE A 90 -6.47 -0.43 -7.83
C PHE A 90 -5.34 0.59 -7.94
N ILE A 91 -5.56 1.88 -7.67
CA ILE A 91 -4.50 2.90 -7.70
C ILE A 91 -3.92 3.08 -6.30
N ALA A 92 -4.73 3.49 -5.33
CA ALA A 92 -4.24 3.71 -3.97
C ALA A 92 -3.86 2.39 -3.28
N GLY A 93 -4.62 1.32 -3.54
CA GLY A 93 -4.38 0.00 -2.98
C GLY A 93 -3.27 -0.82 -3.66
N TRP A 94 -2.73 -0.39 -4.83
CA TRP A 94 -1.74 -1.17 -5.59
C TRP A 94 -0.53 -1.62 -4.77
N ARG A 95 -0.07 -0.76 -3.86
CA ARG A 95 1.08 -1.04 -2.98
C ARG A 95 0.89 -2.32 -2.15
N PHE A 96 -0.34 -2.61 -1.74
CA PHE A 96 -0.65 -3.78 -0.91
C PHE A 96 -0.62 -5.05 -1.74
N TYR A 97 -1.12 -5.01 -2.98
CA TYR A 97 -1.02 -6.14 -3.90
C TYR A 97 0.44 -6.51 -4.18
N LYS A 98 1.32 -5.51 -4.40
CA LYS A 98 2.76 -5.74 -4.52
C LYS A 98 3.36 -6.35 -3.24
N GLY A 99 3.05 -5.79 -2.07
CA GLY A 99 3.54 -6.30 -0.79
C GLY A 99 3.14 -7.75 -0.53
N THR A 100 1.89 -8.11 -0.81
CA THR A 100 1.39 -9.49 -0.72
C THR A 100 2.14 -10.41 -1.68
N TRP A 101 2.41 -9.96 -2.90
CA TRP A 101 3.16 -10.74 -3.89
C TRP A 101 4.62 -10.99 -3.44
N ASP A 102 5.28 -9.99 -2.87
CA ASP A 102 6.62 -10.11 -2.30
C ASP A 102 6.65 -11.09 -1.12
N ALA A 103 5.65 -11.03 -0.25
CA ALA A 103 5.49 -11.95 0.89
C ALA A 103 5.31 -13.41 0.43
N ILE A 104 4.45 -13.64 -0.58
CA ILE A 104 4.23 -14.96 -1.18
C ILE A 104 5.52 -15.51 -1.79
N LYS A 105 6.24 -14.70 -2.59
CA LYS A 105 7.49 -15.12 -3.24
C LYS A 105 8.56 -15.54 -2.24
N ALA A 106 8.70 -14.78 -1.17
CA ALA A 106 9.67 -15.07 -0.12
C ALA A 106 9.16 -16.12 0.89
N ARG A 107 7.95 -16.67 0.69
CA ARG A 107 7.29 -17.67 1.55
C ARG A 107 7.29 -17.26 3.01
N GLN A 108 7.04 -15.99 3.25
CA GLN A 108 7.01 -15.38 4.57
C GLN A 108 5.63 -14.77 4.80
N ALA A 109 4.89 -15.36 5.73
CA ALA A 109 3.63 -14.83 6.22
C ALA A 109 3.91 -14.27 7.61
N ASN A 110 4.32 -12.99 7.65
CA ASN A 110 4.53 -12.31 8.92
C ASN A 110 3.33 -11.40 9.19
N MET A 111 2.73 -11.54 10.38
CA MET A 111 1.56 -10.77 10.84
C MET A 111 1.92 -9.78 11.97
N ASP A 112 3.19 -9.74 12.39
CA ASP A 112 3.71 -8.77 13.37
C ASP A 112 3.90 -7.36 12.78
#